data_AF-A0A523AMR7-F1
#
_entry.id   AF-A0A523AMR7-F1
#
_cell.length_a   1.000
_cell.length_b   1.000
_cell.length_c   1.000
_cell.angle_alpha   90.00
_cell.angle_beta   90.00
_cell.angle_gamma   90.00
#
_symmetry.space_group_name_H-M   'P 1'
#
loop_
_entity.id
_entity.type
_entity.pdbx_description
1 polymer ?
#
loop_
_entity_poly.entity_id
_entity_poly.type
_entity_poly.pdbx_seq_one_letter_code
_entity_poly.pdbx_strand_id
1 'polypeptide(L)'
;MALLHSSTELFRKTGGTHAAALFTEGGRMEVCMEDVGRYNAVDKVLGWGMERGVDFGGCFLGFTGRVQEGVVAKCLRAGLPLLASLSAPLASGIRLAEEGGLTLVGFARGSRLNVYTHPERLEL
;
A
#
# COMPACT_ATOMS: atom_id res chain seq x y z
N MET A 1 -8.05 -5.85 1.22
CA MET A 1 -6.82 -6.68 1.13
C MET A 1 -7.02 -8.05 0.46
N ALA A 2 -8.14 -8.78 0.63
CA ALA A 2 -8.34 -10.08 -0.04
C ALA A 2 -8.22 -10.01 -1.58
N LEU A 3 -8.74 -8.94 -2.18
CA LEU A 3 -8.63 -8.66 -3.63
C LEU A 3 -7.18 -8.55 -4.12
N LEU A 4 -6.27 -8.02 -3.29
CA LEU A 4 -4.85 -7.94 -3.63
C LEU A 4 -4.24 -9.34 -3.77
N HIS A 5 -4.63 -10.29 -2.93
CA HIS A 5 -4.11 -11.66 -3.00
C HIS A 5 -4.69 -12.46 -4.17
N SER A 6 -5.96 -12.24 -4.52
CA SER A 6 -6.58 -12.94 -5.65
C SER A 6 -6.07 -12.45 -7.02
N SER A 7 -5.53 -11.23 -7.07
CA SER A 7 -5.14 -10.55 -8.31
C SER A 7 -3.65 -10.69 -8.68
N THR A 8 -2.91 -11.58 -8.00
CA THR A 8 -1.46 -11.77 -8.19
C THR A 8 -1.14 -13.12 -8.83
N GLU A 9 -1.36 -13.24 -10.13
CA GLU A 9 -1.18 -14.49 -10.85
C GLU A 9 0.28 -14.95 -10.88
N LEU A 10 1.22 -14.02 -11.11
CA LEU A 10 2.63 -14.36 -11.21
C LEU A 10 3.19 -14.82 -9.87
N PHE A 11 2.78 -14.18 -8.78
CA PHE A 11 3.10 -14.62 -7.41
C PHE A 11 2.57 -16.02 -7.14
N ARG A 12 1.32 -16.32 -7.50
CA ARG A 12 0.76 -17.68 -7.28
C ARG A 12 1.51 -18.76 -8.05
N LYS A 13 2.02 -18.45 -9.24
CA LYS A 13 2.78 -19.40 -10.06
C LYS A 13 4.23 -19.59 -9.59
N THR A 14 4.84 -18.55 -9.02
CA THR A 14 6.30 -18.52 -8.83
C THR A 14 6.75 -18.29 -7.38
N GLY A 15 5.92 -17.68 -6.55
CA GLY A 15 6.28 -17.17 -5.23
C GLY A 15 7.30 -16.02 -5.25
N GLY A 16 7.72 -15.55 -6.44
CA GLY A 16 8.91 -14.72 -6.63
C GLY A 16 8.65 -13.22 -6.81
N THR A 17 7.42 -12.77 -6.61
CA THR A 17 7.02 -11.37 -6.85
C THR A 17 6.39 -10.72 -5.64
N HIS A 18 6.38 -9.40 -5.66
CA HIS A 18 5.56 -8.55 -4.83
C HIS A 18 4.47 -7.90 -5.67
N ALA A 19 3.40 -7.52 -5.00
CA ALA A 19 2.33 -6.71 -5.56
C ALA A 19 2.03 -5.48 -4.72
N ALA A 20 1.59 -4.45 -5.43
CA ALA A 20 0.95 -3.27 -4.87
C ALA A 20 -0.35 -3.03 -5.64
N ALA A 21 -1.32 -2.40 -4.99
CA ALA A 21 -2.57 -1.98 -5.62
C ALA A 21 -3.04 -0.64 -5.08
N LEU A 22 -3.70 0.13 -5.93
CA LEU A 22 -4.40 1.34 -5.55
C LEU A 22 -5.86 1.01 -5.31
N PHE A 23 -6.37 1.43 -4.17
CA PHE A 23 -7.78 1.30 -3.82
C PHE A 23 -8.36 2.70 -3.63
N THR A 24 -9.62 2.87 -4.00
CA THR A 24 -10.43 4.02 -3.55
C THR A 24 -10.75 3.90 -2.07
N GLU A 25 -11.17 4.99 -1.44
CA GLU A 25 -11.72 5.01 -0.08
C GLU A 25 -12.85 3.98 0.12
N GLY A 26 -13.73 3.81 -0.87
CA GLY A 26 -14.80 2.81 -0.86
C GLY A 26 -14.33 1.35 -1.03
N GLY A 27 -13.02 1.09 -1.08
CA GLY A 27 -12.45 -0.26 -1.16
C GLY A 27 -12.45 -0.88 -2.56
N ARG A 28 -12.89 -0.14 -3.60
CA ARG A 28 -12.74 -0.57 -5.00
C ARG A 28 -11.27 -0.51 -5.40
N MET A 29 -10.77 -1.61 -5.99
CA MET A 29 -9.41 -1.66 -6.53
C MET A 29 -9.36 -1.03 -7.92
N GLU A 30 -8.56 0.01 -8.09
CA GLU A 30 -8.37 0.69 -9.39
C GLU A 30 -7.34 -0.04 -10.25
N VAL A 31 -6.25 -0.48 -9.63
CA VAL A 31 -5.15 -1.18 -10.31
C VAL A 31 -4.40 -2.07 -9.34
N CYS A 32 -3.87 -3.18 -9.85
CA CYS A 32 -2.92 -4.06 -9.15
C CYS A 32 -1.75 -4.35 -10.08
N MET A 33 -0.52 -4.19 -9.58
CA MET A 33 0.70 -4.40 -10.36
C MET A 33 1.66 -5.33 -9.61
N GLU A 34 2.24 -6.28 -10.34
CA GLU A 34 3.27 -7.18 -9.84
C GLU A 34 4.67 -6.77 -10.31
N ASP A 35 5.67 -7.03 -9.48
CA ASP A 35 7.08 -6.93 -9.83
C ASP A 35 7.94 -7.80 -8.90
N VAL A 36 9.12 -8.24 -9.36
CA VAL A 36 10.11 -8.90 -8.50
C VAL A 36 10.58 -7.95 -7.39
N GLY A 37 10.77 -6.67 -7.72
CA GLY A 37 11.12 -5.62 -6.80
C GLY A 37 9.89 -5.00 -6.13
N ARG A 38 9.81 -5.09 -4.80
CA ARG A 38 8.71 -4.50 -4.03
C ARG A 38 8.54 -2.99 -4.24
N TYR A 39 9.64 -2.25 -4.43
CA TYR A 39 9.60 -0.82 -4.70
C TYR A 39 9.05 -0.52 -6.10
N ASN A 40 9.38 -1.37 -7.06
CA ASN A 40 8.93 -1.24 -8.44
C ASN A 40 7.43 -1.54 -8.56
N ALA A 41 6.91 -2.52 -7.80
CA ALA A 41 5.48 -2.77 -7.76
C ALA A 41 4.69 -1.51 -7.34
N VAL A 42 5.20 -0.79 -6.33
CA VAL A 42 4.63 0.50 -5.89
C VAL A 42 4.78 1.57 -6.97
N ASP A 43 5.97 1.71 -7.57
CA ASP A 43 6.20 2.70 -8.63
C ASP A 43 5.27 2.49 -9.83
N LYS A 44 5.02 1.25 -10.25
CA LYS A 44 4.08 0.94 -11.33
C LYS A 44 2.66 1.40 -11.00
N VAL A 45 2.20 1.19 -9.76
CA VAL A 45 0.87 1.63 -9.31
C VAL A 45 0.77 3.16 -9.29
N LEU A 46 1.77 3.83 -8.70
CA LEU A 46 1.77 5.29 -8.62
C LEU A 46 1.91 5.93 -10.00
N GLY A 47 2.80 5.40 -10.85
CA GLY A 47 2.96 5.84 -12.23
C GLY A 47 1.67 5.69 -13.03
N TRP A 48 1.00 4.53 -12.93
CA TRP A 48 -0.31 4.32 -13.56
C TRP A 48 -1.35 5.35 -13.13
N GLY A 49 -1.38 5.70 -11.84
CA GLY A 49 -2.31 6.70 -11.31
C GLY A 49 -1.98 8.12 -11.77
N MET A 50 -0.70 8.48 -11.80
CA MET A 50 -0.22 9.77 -12.30
C MET A 50 -0.56 9.96 -13.78
N GLU A 51 -0.34 8.93 -14.61
CA GLU A 51 -0.69 8.96 -16.04
C GLU A 51 -2.18 9.17 -16.30
N ARG A 52 -3.04 8.77 -15.35
CA ARG A 52 -4.50 8.85 -15.44
C ARG A 52 -5.10 10.03 -14.70
N GLY A 53 -4.28 10.87 -14.05
CA GLY A 53 -4.76 11.99 -13.25
C GLY A 53 -5.64 11.54 -12.07
N VAL A 54 -5.31 10.40 -11.46
CA VAL A 54 -6.04 9.92 -10.27
C VAL A 54 -5.81 10.89 -9.11
N ASP A 55 -6.89 11.25 -8.42
CA ASP A 55 -6.82 11.93 -7.14
C ASP A 55 -6.43 10.92 -6.05
N PHE A 56 -5.14 10.92 -5.69
CA PHE A 56 -4.60 10.04 -4.65
C PHE A 56 -5.15 10.37 -3.25
N GLY A 57 -5.69 11.58 -3.01
CA GLY A 57 -6.26 11.96 -1.73
C GLY A 57 -7.47 11.12 -1.33
N GLY A 58 -8.23 10.62 -2.32
CA GLY A 58 -9.36 9.70 -2.12
C GLY A 58 -9.00 8.22 -2.24
N CYS A 59 -7.70 7.89 -2.15
CA CYS A 59 -7.20 6.54 -2.38
C CYS A 59 -6.31 6.04 -1.23
N PHE A 60 -6.00 4.75 -1.23
CA PHE A 60 -4.98 4.16 -0.38
C PHE A 60 -4.18 3.07 -1.10
N LEU A 61 -2.94 2.85 -0.65
CA LEU A 61 -2.08 1.79 -1.19
C LEU A 61 -2.27 0.49 -0.40
N GLY A 62 -2.60 -0.60 -1.09
CA GLY A 62 -2.46 -1.96 -0.58
C GLY A 62 -1.13 -2.56 -1.03
N PHE A 63 -0.37 -3.15 -0.12
CA PHE A 63 0.97 -3.65 -0.40
C PHE A 63 1.24 -5.03 0.22
N THR A 64 1.96 -5.88 -0.51
CA THR A 64 2.29 -7.23 -0.04
C THR A 64 3.59 -7.29 0.79
N GLY A 65 4.50 -6.35 0.58
CA GLY A 65 5.86 -6.36 1.15
C GLY A 65 5.98 -5.67 2.51
N ARG A 66 7.13 -5.84 3.16
CA ARG A 66 7.51 -5.05 4.36
C ARG A 66 7.60 -3.57 4.02
N VAL A 67 7.09 -2.73 4.91
CA VAL A 67 7.05 -1.28 4.69
C VAL A 67 8.35 -0.65 5.19
N GLN A 68 9.16 -0.17 4.25
CA GLN A 68 10.34 0.65 4.55
C GLN A 68 10.05 2.13 4.30
N GLU A 69 10.89 3.00 4.84
CA GLU A 69 10.89 4.45 4.60
C GLU A 69 10.70 4.82 3.12
N GLY A 70 11.39 4.14 2.20
CA GLY A 70 11.27 4.42 0.76
C GLY A 70 9.87 4.16 0.18
N VAL A 71 9.09 3.22 0.74
CA VAL A 71 7.69 3.00 0.31
C VAL A 71 6.79 4.10 0.87
N VAL A 72 6.98 4.47 2.14
CA VAL A 72 6.24 5.54 2.80
C VAL A 72 6.48 6.88 2.11
N ALA A 73 7.73 7.22 1.81
CA ALA A 73 8.11 8.45 1.11
C ALA A 73 7.42 8.58 -0.25
N LYS A 74 7.26 7.47 -0.98
CA LYS A 74 6.54 7.45 -2.27
C LYS A 74 5.06 7.74 -2.08
N CYS A 75 4.44 7.16 -1.06
CA CYS A 75 3.03 7.39 -0.76
C CYS A 75 2.76 8.84 -0.34
N LEU A 76 3.59 9.38 0.56
CA LEU A 76 3.52 10.77 0.98
C LEU A 76 3.68 11.74 -0.20
N ARG A 77 4.68 11.51 -1.06
CA ARG A 77 4.88 12.34 -2.26
C ARG A 77 3.74 12.24 -3.27
N ALA A 78 3.07 11.09 -3.35
CA ALA A 78 1.89 10.92 -4.18
C ALA A 78 0.64 11.56 -3.56
N GLY A 79 0.66 11.94 -2.28
CA GLY A 79 -0.50 12.48 -1.57
C GLY A 79 -1.47 11.42 -1.06
N LEU A 80 -1.02 10.16 -0.93
CA LEU A 80 -1.85 9.11 -0.36
C LEU A 80 -1.99 9.30 1.17
N PRO A 81 -3.22 9.26 1.72
CA PRO A 81 -3.46 9.36 3.17
C PRO A 81 -3.22 8.06 3.94
N LEU A 82 -3.21 6.91 3.25
CA LEU A 82 -3.12 5.59 3.89
C LEU A 82 -2.30 4.58 3.09
N LEU A 83 -1.49 3.80 3.83
CA LEU A 83 -0.81 2.60 3.35
C LEU A 83 -1.19 1.41 4.23
N ALA A 84 -1.67 0.33 3.60
CA ALA A 84 -1.96 -0.94 4.25
C ALA A 84 -1.07 -2.05 3.70
N SER A 85 -0.34 -2.75 4.57
CA SER A 85 0.53 -3.87 4.20
C SER A 85 0.07 -5.20 4.80
N LEU A 86 0.25 -6.30 4.04
CA LEU A 86 0.12 -7.67 4.52
C LEU A 86 1.26 -8.13 5.46
N SER A 87 2.30 -7.30 5.61
CA SER A 87 3.54 -7.60 6.30
C SER A 87 3.90 -6.50 7.32
N ALA A 88 4.97 -6.73 8.09
CA ALA A 88 5.47 -5.79 9.09
C ALA A 88 6.02 -4.50 8.47
N PRO A 89 5.76 -3.34 9.08
CA PRO A 89 6.55 -2.12 8.85
C PRO A 89 7.88 -2.16 9.61
N LEU A 90 8.88 -1.44 9.10
CA LEU A 90 10.14 -1.17 9.80
C LEU A 90 10.04 0.12 10.61
N ALA A 91 10.87 0.26 11.66
CA ALA A 91 10.92 1.46 12.49
C ALA A 91 11.11 2.76 11.67
N SER A 92 11.95 2.74 10.64
CA SER A 92 12.12 3.90 9.75
C SER A 92 10.87 4.25 8.95
N GLY A 93 10.12 3.24 8.51
CA GLY A 93 8.83 3.45 7.84
C GLY A 93 7.78 4.02 8.80
N ILE A 94 7.72 3.50 10.04
CA ILE A 94 6.79 4.00 11.06
C ILE A 94 7.09 5.47 11.37
N ARG A 95 8.35 5.82 11.65
CA ARG A 95 8.73 7.22 11.95
C ARG A 95 8.35 8.17 10.83
N LEU A 96 8.69 7.83 9.58
CA LEU A 96 8.37 8.70 8.45
C LEU A 96 6.85 8.80 8.23
N ALA A 97 6.09 7.73 8.49
CA ALA A 97 4.64 7.76 8.37
C ALA A 97 4.01 8.69 9.42
N GLU A 98 4.52 8.64 10.66
CA GLU A 98 4.11 9.51 11.76
C GLU A 98 4.44 10.99 11.47
N GLU A 99 5.67 11.28 11.03
CA GLU A 99 6.09 12.65 10.70
C GLU A 99 5.34 13.21 9.48
N GLY A 100 4.99 12.34 8.53
CA GLY A 100 4.32 12.71 7.29
C GLY A 100 2.79 12.72 7.36
N GLY A 101 2.18 12.35 8.48
CA GLY A 101 0.73 12.31 8.59
C GLY A 101 0.09 11.12 7.84
N LEU A 102 0.83 10.07 7.49
CA LEU A 102 0.33 8.90 6.76
C LEU A 102 -0.22 7.84 7.71
N THR A 103 -1.44 7.37 7.48
CA THR A 103 -1.98 6.22 8.22
C THR A 103 -1.27 4.94 7.78
N LEU A 104 -0.50 4.32 8.68
CA LEU A 104 0.25 3.11 8.39
C LEU A 104 -0.38 1.90 9.07
N VAL A 105 -0.83 0.95 8.25
CA VAL A 105 -1.39 -0.32 8.71
C VAL A 105 -0.47 -1.47 8.28
N GLY A 106 -0.14 -2.34 9.22
CA GLY A 106 0.60 -3.58 8.97
C GLY A 106 -0.23 -4.81 9.31
N PHE A 107 0.22 -5.97 8.81
CA PHE A 107 -0.43 -7.27 9.02
C PHE A 107 -1.94 -7.30 8.68
N ALA A 108 -2.38 -6.49 7.71
CA ALA A 108 -3.79 -6.39 7.32
C ALA A 108 -4.28 -7.66 6.61
N ARG A 109 -4.91 -8.58 7.34
CA ARG A 109 -5.37 -9.89 6.85
C ARG A 109 -6.76 -10.21 7.38
N GLY A 110 -7.72 -10.42 6.48
CA GLY A 110 -9.11 -10.67 6.86
C GLY A 110 -9.63 -9.51 7.71
N SER A 111 -10.12 -9.81 8.91
CA SER A 111 -10.60 -8.85 9.91
C SER A 111 -9.51 -8.38 10.89
N ARG A 112 -8.24 -8.76 10.69
CA ARG A 112 -7.13 -8.39 11.59
C ARG A 112 -6.22 -7.39 10.92
N LEU A 113 -5.81 -6.38 11.66
CA LEU A 113 -4.82 -5.39 11.26
C LEU A 113 -4.16 -4.79 12.49
N ASN A 114 -2.98 -4.20 12.31
CA ASN A 114 -2.31 -3.38 13.31
C ASN A 114 -2.13 -1.97 12.75
N VAL A 115 -2.66 -0.98 13.45
CA VAL A 115 -2.43 0.44 13.10
C VAL A 115 -1.20 0.93 13.85
N TYR A 116 -0.26 1.54 13.12
CA TYR A 116 1.01 2.01 13.66
C TYR A 116 1.06 3.52 13.82
N THR A 117 0.35 4.26 12.97
CA THR A 117 0.35 5.74 12.92
C THR A 117 -1.02 6.23 12.48
N HIS A 118 -1.43 7.40 12.96
CA HIS A 118 -2.65 8.12 12.56
C HIS A 118 -3.96 7.28 12.48
N PRO A 119 -4.36 6.58 13.56
CA PRO A 119 -5.55 5.72 13.56
C PRO A 119 -6.88 6.47 13.33
N GLU A 120 -6.91 7.80 13.51
CA GLU A 120 -8.11 8.64 13.39
C GLU A 120 -8.78 8.61 12.01
N ARG A 121 -8.12 8.10 10.97
CA ARG A 121 -8.71 7.93 9.61
C ARG A 121 -9.47 6.61 9.42
N LEU A 122 -9.46 5.72 10.42
CA LEU A 122 -10.10 4.42 10.34
C LEU A 122 -11.33 4.36 11.24
N GLU A 123 -12.44 3.90 10.69
CA GLU A 123 -13.59 3.43 11.48
C GLU A 123 -13.32 1.97 11.86
N LEU A 124 -12.97 1.73 13.13
CA LEU A 124 -12.58 0.43 13.68
C LEU A 124 -13.67 -0.19 14.56
#